data_AF-A0A959MMR9-F1
#
_entry.id   AF-A0A959MMR9-F1
#
_cell.length_a   1.000
_cell.length_b   1.000
_cell.length_c   1.000
_cell.angle_alpha   90.00
_cell.angle_beta   90.00
_cell.angle_gamma   90.00
#
_symmetry.space_group_name_H-M   'P 1'
#
loop_
_entity.id
_entity.type
_entity.pdbx_description
1 polymer ?
#
loop_
_entity_poly.entity_id
_entity_poly.type
_entity_poly.pdbx_seq_one_letter_code
_entity_poly.pdbx_strand_id
1 'polypeptide(L)'
;LTVLGAMEVSENGDIANWKIPGKMVKGMGGAMDLVASAQNIIVAMRHTNPKGESKLLPGCTLPLTGVNCVKKIVSDLAALEMTPRGFKLIERAPGVSVEEIKEKTAGKLIVEGEIPEMQFD
;
A
#
# COMPACT_ATOMS: atom_id res chain seq x y z
N LEU A 1 -3.49 4.39 -16.27
CA LEU A 1 -3.50 3.52 -15.07
C LEU A 1 -2.11 2.94 -14.94
N THR A 2 -1.54 2.93 -13.73
CA THR A 2 -0.22 2.36 -13.46
C THR A 2 -0.33 1.42 -12.27
N VAL A 3 0.27 0.23 -12.39
CA VAL A 3 0.37 -0.74 -11.29
C VAL A 3 1.83 -0.92 -10.91
N LEU A 4 2.17 -0.73 -9.64
CA LEU A 4 3.54 -0.86 -9.13
C LEU A 4 3.57 -1.75 -7.89
N GLY A 5 4.71 -2.41 -7.68
CA GLY A 5 5.05 -2.94 -6.36
C GLY A 5 5.49 -1.83 -5.41
N ALA A 6 5.35 -2.07 -4.11
CA ALA A 6 5.87 -1.18 -3.07
C ALA A 6 6.56 -1.93 -1.92
N MET A 7 7.56 -1.27 -1.33
CA MET A 7 8.17 -1.68 -0.07
C MET A 7 7.43 -1.05 1.11
N GLU A 8 6.98 0.19 0.97
CA GLU A 8 6.13 0.89 1.94
C GLU A 8 5.13 1.78 1.20
N VAL A 9 3.96 1.97 1.80
CA VAL A 9 3.00 3.01 1.44
C VAL A 9 2.55 3.73 2.72
N SER A 10 2.49 5.05 2.68
CA SER A 10 2.05 5.85 3.82
C SER A 10 0.56 6.18 3.77
N GLU A 11 -0.02 6.58 4.91
CA GLU A 11 -1.45 6.91 5.01
C GLU A 11 -1.88 8.16 4.22
N ASN A 12 -0.93 9.01 3.84
CA ASN A 12 -1.11 10.13 2.91
C ASN A 12 -0.86 9.77 1.44
N GLY A 13 -0.52 8.51 1.13
CA GLY A 13 -0.39 8.00 -0.24
C GLY A 13 0.99 8.18 -0.87
N ASP A 14 2.04 8.33 -0.07
CA ASP A 14 3.42 8.27 -0.54
C ASP A 14 3.80 6.80 -0.79
N ILE A 15 4.70 6.58 -1.75
CA ILE A 15 5.18 5.24 -2.11
C ILE A 15 6.70 5.21 -2.03
N ALA A 16 7.25 4.17 -1.40
CA ALA A 16 8.67 3.86 -1.43
C ALA A 16 8.88 2.46 -2.03
N ASN A 17 9.62 2.36 -3.13
CA ASN A 17 9.82 1.06 -3.79
C ASN A 17 11.17 0.85 -4.50
N TRP A 18 12.11 1.80 -4.42
CA TRP A 18 13.33 1.75 -5.22
C TRP A 18 14.62 1.51 -4.44
N LYS A 19 14.64 1.78 -3.12
CA LYS A 19 15.86 1.71 -2.30
C LYS A 19 15.60 1.26 -0.88
N ILE A 20 16.44 0.34 -0.40
CA ILE A 20 16.60 0.01 1.02
C ILE A 20 18.01 0.46 1.45
N PRO A 21 18.16 1.41 2.40
CA PRO A 21 19.47 1.81 2.91
C PRO A 21 20.31 0.63 3.39
N GLY A 22 21.59 0.62 3.05
CA GLY A 22 22.52 -0.47 3.41
C GLY A 22 22.43 -1.74 2.55
N LYS A 23 21.54 -1.80 1.56
CA LYS A 23 21.48 -2.87 0.55
C LYS A 23 21.87 -2.36 -0.83
N MET A 24 22.25 -3.28 -1.72
CA MET A 24 22.58 -2.95 -3.12
C MET A 24 21.35 -2.40 -3.85
N VAL A 25 21.51 -1.29 -4.57
CA VAL A 25 20.44 -0.59 -5.29
C VAL A 25 20.78 -0.54 -6.78
N LYS A 26 19.86 -0.96 -7.65
CA LYS A 26 20.03 -0.91 -9.12
C LYS A 26 19.57 0.42 -9.74
N GLY A 27 19.07 1.35 -8.92
CA GLY A 27 18.49 2.63 -9.34
C GLY A 27 16.96 2.57 -9.37
N MET A 28 16.32 3.74 -9.54
CA MET A 28 14.86 3.89 -9.57
C MET A 28 14.21 3.50 -10.91
N GLY A 29 15.00 3.34 -11.97
CA GLY A 29 14.47 3.10 -13.32
C GLY A 29 13.45 4.19 -13.70
N GLY A 30 12.39 3.80 -14.41
CA GLY A 30 11.27 4.69 -14.74
C GLY A 30 10.18 4.78 -13.67
N ALA A 31 10.41 4.30 -12.45
CA ALA A 31 9.37 4.26 -11.42
C ALA A 31 8.87 5.67 -11.05
N MET A 32 9.78 6.65 -10.98
CA MET A 32 9.44 8.04 -10.68
C MET A 32 8.63 8.68 -11.82
N ASP A 33 9.00 8.43 -13.09
CA ASP A 33 8.25 8.91 -14.25
C ASP A 33 6.83 8.33 -14.31
N LEU A 34 6.68 7.05 -13.96
CA LEU A 34 5.39 6.37 -13.92
C LEU A 34 4.46 6.94 -12.85
N VAL A 35 4.97 7.26 -11.66
CA VAL A 35 4.16 7.87 -10.60
C VAL A 35 3.89 9.36 -10.83
N ALA A 36 4.73 10.05 -11.61
CA ALA A 36 4.52 11.45 -11.96
C ALA A 36 3.49 11.63 -13.09
N SER A 37 3.40 10.69 -14.02
CA SER A 37 2.56 10.80 -15.23
C SER A 37 1.17 10.18 -15.09
N ALA A 38 0.98 9.23 -14.18
CA ALA A 38 -0.28 8.51 -14.04
C ALA A 38 -1.21 9.12 -12.99
N GLN A 39 -2.47 9.34 -13.38
CA GLN A 39 -3.51 9.84 -12.45
C GLN A 39 -4.04 8.77 -11.49
N ASN A 40 -4.01 7.50 -11.91
CA ASN A 40 -4.51 6.36 -11.16
C ASN A 40 -3.36 5.37 -10.92
N ILE A 41 -2.77 5.43 -9.73
CA ILE A 41 -1.68 4.56 -9.29
C ILE A 41 -2.25 3.53 -8.32
N ILE A 42 -2.12 2.27 -8.69
CA ILE A 42 -2.49 1.12 -7.86
C ILE A 42 -1.21 0.44 -7.40
N VAL A 43 -1.11 0.20 -6.11
CA VAL A 43 -0.02 -0.59 -5.54
C VAL A 43 -0.48 -2.03 -5.36
N ALA A 44 0.25 -2.98 -5.93
CA ALA A 44 0.08 -4.40 -5.68
C ALA A 44 1.25 -4.89 -4.82
N MET A 45 0.99 -5.30 -3.58
CA MET A 45 2.06 -5.61 -2.62
C MET A 45 1.62 -6.63 -1.58
N ARG A 46 2.58 -7.35 -0.96
CA ARG A 46 2.29 -7.98 0.33
C ARG A 46 2.02 -6.93 1.40
N HIS A 47 1.06 -7.20 2.28
CA HIS A 47 0.62 -6.30 3.34
C HIS A 47 1.68 -6.11 4.42
N THR A 48 2.39 -7.20 4.73
CA THR A 48 3.51 -7.22 5.67
C THR A 48 4.80 -7.66 4.99
N ASN A 49 5.93 -7.41 5.64
CA ASN A 49 7.21 -7.97 5.24
C ASN A 49 7.36 -9.43 5.77
N PRO A 50 8.45 -10.15 5.41
CA PRO A 50 8.65 -11.53 5.88
C PRO A 50 8.75 -11.72 7.40
N LYS A 51 8.93 -10.64 8.18
CA LYS A 51 8.94 -10.66 9.65
C LYS A 51 7.55 -10.39 10.25
N GLY A 52 6.54 -10.13 9.41
CA GLY A 52 5.19 -9.77 9.85
C GLY A 52 5.00 -8.27 10.12
N GLU A 53 6.02 -7.43 9.93
CA GLU A 53 5.91 -5.99 10.17
C GLU A 53 5.09 -5.34 9.04
N SER A 54 4.20 -4.40 9.40
CA SER A 54 3.35 -3.70 8.44
C SER A 54 4.16 -2.94 7.40
N LYS A 55 3.66 -2.90 6.18
CA LYS A 55 4.18 -2.05 5.10
C LYS A 55 3.23 -0.87 4.79
N LEU A 56 2.11 -0.77 5.49
CA LEU A 56 1.16 0.34 5.45
C LEU A 56 1.35 1.18 6.70
N LEU A 57 2.03 2.33 6.55
CA LEU A 57 2.60 3.08 7.67
C LEU A 57 1.95 4.47 7.82
N PRO A 58 2.09 5.13 8.98
CA PRO A 58 1.75 6.55 9.09
C PRO A 58 2.61 7.43 8.18
N GLY A 59 3.87 7.03 7.96
CA GLY A 59 4.80 7.66 7.03
C GLY A 59 5.85 6.66 6.57
N CYS A 60 6.28 6.74 5.32
CA CYS A 60 7.35 5.90 4.81
C CYS A 60 8.67 6.25 5.52
N THR A 61 9.46 5.22 5.83
CA THR A 61 10.80 5.36 6.39
C THR A 61 11.88 5.19 5.33
N LEU A 62 11.54 4.52 4.24
CA LEU A 62 12.39 4.33 3.08
C LEU A 62 12.34 5.55 2.15
N PRO A 63 13.40 5.76 1.33
CA PRO A 63 13.41 6.82 0.32
C PRO A 63 12.21 6.73 -0.62
N LEU A 64 11.48 7.83 -0.72
CA LEU A 64 10.26 7.92 -1.52
C LEU A 64 10.56 7.78 -3.02
N THR A 65 9.61 7.17 -3.72
CA THR A 65 9.48 7.16 -5.18
C THR A 65 8.50 8.24 -5.64
N GLY A 66 7.43 8.47 -4.87
CA GLY A 66 6.41 9.47 -5.17
C GLY A 66 5.67 9.90 -3.90
N VAL A 67 5.12 11.12 -3.95
CA VAL A 67 4.42 11.76 -2.82
C VAL A 67 2.95 11.89 -3.16
N ASN A 68 2.07 11.49 -2.24
CA ASN A 68 0.60 11.62 -2.32
C ASN A 68 0.02 11.20 -3.68
N CYS A 69 0.53 10.10 -4.24
CA CYS A 69 0.25 9.69 -5.60
C CYS A 69 -0.54 8.37 -5.65
N VAL A 70 -0.41 7.50 -4.64
CA VAL A 70 -1.15 6.23 -4.56
C VAL A 70 -2.64 6.50 -4.43
N LYS A 71 -3.46 5.75 -5.17
CA LYS A 71 -4.93 5.81 -5.09
C LYS A 71 -5.54 4.57 -4.48
N LYS A 72 -5.00 3.39 -4.80
CA LYS A 72 -5.47 2.11 -4.27
C LYS A 72 -4.31 1.19 -3.93
N ILE A 73 -4.54 0.30 -2.99
CA ILE A 73 -3.61 -0.74 -2.60
C ILE A 73 -4.37 -2.06 -2.66
N VAL A 74 -3.80 -3.04 -3.34
CA VAL A 74 -4.28 -4.42 -3.33
C VAL A 74 -3.17 -5.26 -2.70
N SER A 75 -3.54 -6.01 -1.67
CA SER A 75 -2.63 -6.86 -0.92
C SER A 75 -3.14 -8.27 -0.77
N ASP A 76 -2.30 -9.14 -0.20
CA ASP A 76 -2.67 -10.50 0.17
C ASP A 76 -3.75 -10.56 1.27
N LEU A 77 -4.07 -9.44 1.93
CA LEU A 77 -5.08 -9.38 2.99
C LEU A 77 -6.32 -8.55 2.64
N ALA A 78 -6.17 -7.52 1.82
CA ALA A 78 -7.20 -6.51 1.64
C ALA A 78 -6.99 -5.64 0.39
N ALA A 79 -8.09 -5.08 -0.10
CA ALA A 79 -8.12 -3.97 -1.02
C ALA A 79 -8.46 -2.69 -0.24
N LEU A 80 -7.63 -1.67 -0.41
CA LEU A 80 -7.73 -0.39 0.28
C LEU A 80 -7.75 0.76 -0.72
N GLU A 81 -8.46 1.82 -0.36
CA GLU A 81 -8.47 3.08 -1.09
C GLU A 81 -7.85 4.19 -0.24
N MET A 82 -7.06 5.05 -0.89
CA MET A 82 -6.49 6.22 -0.22
C MET A 82 -7.54 7.30 -0.05
N THR A 83 -7.65 7.81 1.17
CA THR A 83 -8.49 8.97 1.48
C THR A 83 -7.66 10.04 2.19
N PRO A 84 -8.11 11.30 2.25
CA PRO A 84 -7.45 12.33 3.04
C PRO A 84 -7.35 11.99 4.55
N ARG A 85 -8.09 10.98 5.04
CA ARG A 85 -8.10 10.56 6.43
C ARG A 85 -7.22 9.34 6.72
N GLY A 86 -6.66 8.69 5.70
CA GLY A 86 -5.92 7.42 5.81
C GLY A 86 -6.41 6.34 4.85
N PHE A 87 -6.03 5.09 5.14
CA PHE A 87 -6.39 3.90 4.36
C PHE A 87 -7.85 3.52 4.63
N LYS A 88 -8.71 3.56 3.62
CA LYS A 88 -10.08 3.01 3.74
C LYS A 88 -10.07 1.55 3.30
N LEU A 89 -10.50 0.66 4.20
CA LEU A 89 -10.70 -0.75 3.88
C LEU A 89 -11.96 -0.90 3.01
N ILE A 90 -11.81 -1.53 1.84
CA ILE A 90 -12.88 -1.71 0.86
C ILE A 90 -13.33 -3.18 0.82
N GLU A 91 -12.37 -4.09 0.68
CA GLU A 91 -12.62 -5.54 0.65
C GLU A 91 -11.54 -6.25 1.45
N ARG A 92 -11.89 -7.39 2.05
CA ARG A 92 -10.96 -8.30 2.72
C ARG A 92 -10.75 -9.55 1.87
N ALA A 93 -9.54 -10.11 1.89
CA ALA A 93 -9.28 -11.38 1.21
C ALA A 93 -10.12 -12.50 1.83
N PRO A 94 -10.47 -13.56 1.08
CA PRO A 94 -11.27 -14.67 1.61
C PRO A 94 -10.63 -15.29 2.86
N GLY A 95 -11.45 -15.48 3.89
CA GLY A 95 -11.00 -16.03 5.18
C GLY A 95 -10.17 -15.07 6.06
N VAL A 96 -9.91 -13.83 5.62
CA VAL A 96 -9.21 -12.81 6.42
C VAL A 96 -10.22 -11.96 7.19
N SER A 97 -9.98 -11.77 8.50
CA SER A 97 -10.81 -10.93 9.36
C SER A 97 -10.40 -9.45 9.28
N VAL A 98 -11.34 -8.55 9.61
CA VAL A 98 -11.05 -7.12 9.73
C VAL A 98 -10.05 -6.85 10.85
N GLU A 99 -10.13 -7.62 11.94
CA GLU A 99 -9.24 -7.56 13.10
C GLU A 99 -7.80 -7.87 12.71
N GLU A 100 -7.56 -8.92 11.93
CA GLU A 100 -6.22 -9.24 11.42
C GLU A 100 -5.66 -8.12 10.55
N ILE A 101 -6.48 -7.51 9.69
CA ILE A 101 -6.05 -6.38 8.85
C ILE A 101 -5.68 -5.18 9.72
N LYS A 102 -6.46 -4.88 10.76
CA LYS A 102 -6.15 -3.81 11.73
C LYS A 102 -4.81 -4.08 12.42
N GLU A 103 -4.58 -5.29 12.91
CA GLU A 103 -3.32 -5.67 13.58
C GLU A 103 -2.11 -5.57 12.65
N LYS A 104 -2.31 -5.81 11.34
CA LYS A 104 -1.24 -5.76 10.33
C LYS A 104 -1.13 -4.41 9.60
N THR A 105 -1.92 -3.41 9.97
CA THR A 105 -1.85 -2.04 9.42
C THR A 105 -1.34 -1.08 10.50
N ALA A 106 -0.16 -0.49 10.31
CA ALA A 106 0.38 0.46 11.28
C ALA A 106 -0.14 1.89 11.08
N GLY A 107 -0.44 2.28 9.84
CA GLY A 107 -1.06 3.57 9.54
C GLY A 107 -2.55 3.61 9.86
N LYS A 108 -3.16 4.79 9.73
CA LYS A 108 -4.56 4.99 10.05
C LYS A 108 -5.49 4.23 9.11
N LEU A 109 -6.07 3.14 9.61
CA LEU A 109 -7.08 2.33 8.92
C LEU A 109 -8.50 2.82 9.26
N ILE A 110 -9.31 2.98 8.23
CA ILE A 110 -10.71 3.38 8.30
C ILE A 110 -11.56 2.18 7.90
N VAL A 111 -12.40 1.74 8.83
CA VAL A 111 -13.37 0.66 8.62
C VAL A 111 -14.76 1.26 8.81
N GLU A 112 -15.56 1.22 7.76
CA GLU A 112 -16.90 1.80 7.74
C GLU A 112 -17.90 0.74 7.26
N GLY A 113 -18.84 0.36 8.13
CA GLY A 113 -19.85 -0.64 7.82
C GLY A 113 -19.30 -2.07 7.74
N GLU A 114 -20.03 -2.90 7.01
CA GLU A 114 -19.63 -4.27 6.72
C GLU A 114 -18.60 -4.30 5.58
N ILE A 115 -17.51 -5.06 5.78
CA ILE A 115 -16.45 -5.21 4.77
C ILE A 115 -16.62 -6.55 4.05
N PRO A 116 -16.99 -6.54 2.76
CA PRO A 116 -17.19 -7.77 1.99
C PRO A 116 -15.87 -8.50 1.72
N GLU A 117 -15.97 -9.81 1.48
CA GLU A 117 -14.85 -10.59 0.93
C GLU A 117 -14.68 -10.29 -0.56
N MET A 118 -13.44 -10.31 -1.02
CA MET A 118 -13.12 -10.25 -2.46
C MET A 118 -13.75 -11.43 -3.19
N GLN A 119 -14.30 -11.18 -4.38
CA GLN A 119 -14.80 -12.21 -5.29
C GLN A 119 -13.81 -12.37 -6.46
N PHE A 120 -13.48 -13.62 -6.77
CA PHE A 120 -12.54 -14.00 -7.84
C PHE A 120 -13.27 -14.83 -8.89
N ASP A 121 -14.29 -14.24 -9.51
CA ASP A 121 -15.04 -14.88 -10.59
C ASP A 121 -14.26 -14.85 -11.92
#